data_AF-A0AAD4GNR6-F1
#
_entry.id   AF-A0AAD4GNR6-F1
#
_cell.length_a   1.000
_cell.length_b   1.000
_cell.length_c   1.000
_cell.angle_alpha   90.00
_cell.angle_beta   90.00
_cell.angle_gamma   90.00
#
_symmetry.space_group_name_H-M   'P 1'
#
loop_
_entity.id
_entity.type
_entity.pdbx_description
1 polymer ?
#
loop_
_entity_poly.entity_id
_entity_poly.type
_entity_poly.pdbx_seq_one_letter_code
_entity_poly.pdbx_strand_id
1 'polypeptide(L)'
;MELIAVKVGFSYHSFLLLSADLIQKAKVRKAYAKVKAEELASAPSKSVYDRADEEIEEKDGLSPEDSATLELHPDRQAMLNEPEPERPPRPERSQDRDAQNRRGRRQKPSAFAKEMAIAEQRRQETQRRQEERDFKQKNREATARARRPDQHGKRRLGRESQALLDRVQRVVGQS
;
A
#
# COMPACT_ATOMS: atom_id res chain seq x y z
N MET A 1 11.98 -12.93 41.52
CA MET A 1 11.40 -11.96 40.56
C MET A 1 10.10 -11.33 41.07
N GLU A 2 9.60 -11.71 42.26
CA GLU A 2 8.35 -11.16 42.81
C GLU A 2 8.50 -9.82 43.58
N LEU A 3 9.73 -9.31 43.73
CA LEU A 3 10.01 -8.20 44.66
C LEU A 3 9.95 -6.78 44.05
N ILE A 4 9.84 -6.62 42.73
CA ILE A 4 9.91 -5.30 42.09
C ILE A 4 8.52 -4.73 41.77
N ALA A 5 7.54 -5.58 41.43
CA ALA A 5 6.21 -5.09 41.02
C ALA A 5 5.38 -4.52 42.18
N VAL A 6 5.68 -4.89 43.44
CA VAL A 6 4.91 -4.47 44.61
C VAL A 6 5.18 -3.00 44.99
N LYS A 7 6.30 -2.41 44.55
CA LYS A 7 6.72 -1.07 45.02
C LYS A 7 6.13 0.11 44.23
N VAL A 8 5.48 -0.15 43.09
CA VAL A 8 4.96 0.90 42.16
C VAL A 8 3.47 0.71 41.83
N GLY A 9 2.77 -0.23 42.47
CA GLY A 9 1.33 -0.46 42.21
C GLY A 9 1.01 -0.95 40.79
N PHE A 10 2.02 -1.40 40.04
CA PHE A 10 1.85 -1.88 38.67
C PHE A 10 1.60 -3.39 38.70
N SER A 11 0.47 -3.83 38.13
CA SER A 11 0.17 -5.25 38.02
C SER A 11 1.19 -5.96 37.11
N TYR A 12 1.54 -7.21 37.44
CA TYR A 12 2.42 -8.03 36.61
C TYR A 12 1.89 -8.16 35.17
N HIS A 13 0.57 -8.20 35.01
CA HIS A 13 -0.07 -8.27 33.70
C HIS A 13 0.19 -7.02 32.86
N SER A 14 0.05 -5.83 33.46
CA SER A 14 0.35 -4.55 32.80
C SER A 14 1.82 -4.44 32.41
N PHE A 15 2.73 -4.92 33.24
CA PHE A 15 4.17 -4.94 32.94
C PHE A 15 4.51 -5.89 31.78
N LEU A 16 3.87 -7.06 31.72
CA LEU A 16 4.05 -8.01 30.61
C LEU A 16 3.54 -7.43 29.29
N LEU A 17 2.41 -6.72 29.30
CA LEU A 17 1.89 -6.04 28.12
C LEU A 17 2.82 -4.92 27.64
N LEU A 18 3.29 -4.08 28.57
CA LEU A 18 4.21 -2.98 28.26
C LEU A 18 5.55 -3.47 27.70
N SER A 19 6.10 -4.53 28.29
CA SER A 19 7.37 -5.12 27.82
C SER A 19 7.21 -5.78 26.46
N ALA A 20 6.11 -6.49 26.21
CA ALA A 20 5.82 -7.05 24.90
C ALA A 20 5.72 -5.97 23.81
N ASP A 21 5.02 -4.87 24.08
CA ASP A 21 4.91 -3.72 23.18
C ASP A 21 6.28 -3.07 22.90
N LEU A 22 7.10 -2.89 23.93
CA LEU A 22 8.44 -2.33 23.78
C LEU A 22 9.36 -3.23 22.93
N ILE A 23 9.27 -4.55 23.11
CA ILE A 23 10.02 -5.53 22.32
C ILE A 23 9.58 -5.48 20.85
N GLN A 24 8.29 -5.36 20.57
CA GLN A 24 7.77 -5.25 19.21
C GLN A 24 8.27 -3.96 18.53
N LYS A 25 8.19 -2.82 19.22
CA LYS A 25 8.70 -1.53 18.73
C LYS A 25 10.20 -1.60 18.42
N ALA A 26 11.00 -2.22 19.29
CA ALA A 26 12.44 -2.40 19.06
C ALA A 26 12.73 -3.25 17.82
N LYS A 27 11.97 -4.34 17.61
CA LYS A 27 12.09 -5.19 16.41
C LYS A 27 11.76 -4.43 15.12
N VAL A 28 10.67 -3.64 15.13
CA VAL A 28 10.28 -2.80 13.99
C VAL A 28 11.37 -1.77 13.67
N ARG A 29 11.88 -1.06 14.68
CA ARG A 29 12.97 -0.08 14.48
C ARG A 29 14.23 -0.71 13.92
N LYS A 30 14.60 -1.90 14.41
CA LYS A 30 15.78 -2.64 13.90
C LYS A 30 15.60 -3.07 12.44
N ALA A 31 14.42 -3.57 12.07
CA ALA A 31 14.12 -3.95 10.70
C ALA A 31 14.11 -2.73 9.77
N TYR A 32 13.49 -1.62 10.20
CA TYR A 32 13.48 -0.36 9.45
C TYR A 32 14.89 0.21 9.25
N ALA A 33 15.72 0.23 10.29
CA ALA A 33 17.12 0.68 10.17
C ALA A 33 17.91 -0.17 9.16
N LYS A 34 17.67 -1.48 9.13
CA LYS A 34 18.29 -2.38 8.14
C LYS A 34 17.83 -2.04 6.72
N VAL A 35 16.53 -1.91 6.49
CA VAL A 35 15.96 -1.55 5.17
C VAL A 35 16.47 -0.19 4.73
N LYS A 36 16.46 0.82 5.61
CA LYS A 36 16.98 2.16 5.30
C LYS A 36 18.47 2.15 4.93
N ALA A 37 19.28 1.34 5.61
CA ALA A 37 20.69 1.19 5.28
C ALA A 37 20.90 0.48 3.92
N GLU A 38 20.13 -0.57 3.63
CA GLU A 38 20.16 -1.27 2.35
C GLU A 38 19.64 -0.37 1.21
N GLU A 39 18.60 0.42 1.44
CA GLU A 39 18.08 1.42 0.49
C GLU A 39 19.12 2.50 0.21
N LEU A 40 19.81 3.03 1.23
CA LEU A 40 20.88 4.01 1.04
C LEU A 40 22.10 3.40 0.32
N ALA A 41 22.44 2.15 0.60
CA ALA A 41 23.56 1.45 -0.04
C ALA A 41 23.26 1.03 -1.48
N SER A 42 22.00 0.70 -1.77
CA SER A 42 21.52 0.27 -3.09
C SER A 42 20.91 1.41 -3.90
N ALA A 43 20.79 2.61 -3.35
CA ALA A 43 20.25 3.76 -4.05
C ALA A 43 21.19 4.13 -5.21
N PRO A 44 20.69 4.22 -6.45
CA PRO A 44 21.41 4.93 -7.51
C PRO A 44 21.60 6.38 -7.06
N SER A 45 22.73 7.00 -7.42
CA SER A 45 23.08 8.37 -7.03
C SER A 45 21.86 9.28 -7.19
N LYS A 46 21.33 9.78 -6.06
CA LYS A 46 20.19 10.71 -6.06
C LYS A 46 20.50 11.83 -7.05
N SER A 47 19.55 12.12 -7.93
CA SER A 47 19.73 13.16 -8.93
C SER A 47 19.87 14.51 -8.22
N VAL A 48 20.54 15.48 -8.86
CA VAL A 48 20.74 16.83 -8.30
C VAL A 48 19.41 17.48 -7.86
N TYR A 49 18.29 17.07 -8.47
CA TYR A 49 16.96 17.54 -8.15
C TYR A 49 16.38 16.96 -6.85
N ASP A 50 16.72 15.72 -6.48
CA ASP A 50 16.24 15.10 -5.22
C ASP A 50 17.05 15.57 -3.99
N ARG A 51 18.22 16.19 -4.21
CA ARG A 51 19.10 16.69 -3.15
C ARG A 51 18.65 18.05 -2.60
N ALA A 52 17.95 18.85 -3.41
CA ALA A 52 17.48 20.18 -3.02
C ALA A 52 16.35 20.11 -1.98
N ASP A 53 15.48 19.10 -2.04
CA ASP A 53 14.35 18.97 -1.10
C ASP A 53 14.78 18.52 0.31
N GLU A 54 15.89 17.78 0.45
CA GLU A 54 16.43 17.39 1.76
C GLU A 54 17.26 18.52 2.43
N GLU A 55 17.78 19.49 1.67
CA GLU A 55 18.57 20.62 2.21
C GLU A 55 17.70 21.78 2.73
N ILE A 56 16.43 21.83 2.33
CA ILE A 56 15.47 22.88 2.75
C ILE A 56 15.01 22.67 4.21
N GLU A 57 14.96 21.44 4.72
CA GLU A 57 14.54 21.20 6.12
C GLU A 57 15.65 21.46 7.17
N GLU A 58 16.92 21.63 6.78
CA GLU A 58 18.03 21.85 7.72
C GLU A 58 18.54 23.32 7.80
N LYS A 59 17.94 24.27 7.07
CA LYS A 59 18.50 25.63 6.90
C LYS A 59 17.56 26.79 7.23
N ASP A 60 16.72 26.64 8.25
CA ASP A 60 15.91 27.74 8.80
C ASP A 60 16.74 28.71 9.69
N GLY A 61 17.77 29.31 9.10
CA GLY A 61 18.48 30.42 9.75
C GLY A 61 19.78 30.80 9.07
N LEU A 62 19.71 31.74 8.10
CA LEU A 62 20.59 32.92 8.01
C LEU A 62 20.30 33.79 6.76
N SER A 63 20.10 35.09 7.00
CA SER A 63 20.37 36.30 6.17
C SER A 63 19.49 36.65 4.95
N PRO A 64 18.96 37.90 4.86
CA PRO A 64 18.17 38.42 3.73
C PRO A 64 19.03 39.24 2.72
N GLU A 65 20.19 38.72 2.31
CA GLU A 65 21.13 39.49 1.47
C GLU A 65 21.14 39.10 -0.02
N ASP A 66 20.34 38.12 -0.44
CA ASP A 66 20.21 37.76 -1.86
C ASP A 66 18.88 38.26 -2.44
N SER A 67 18.66 39.56 -2.36
CA SER A 67 17.80 40.25 -3.33
C SER A 67 18.56 40.37 -4.66
N ALA A 68 18.86 39.21 -5.26
CA ALA A 68 19.36 39.12 -6.62
C ALA A 68 18.39 39.90 -7.52
N THR A 69 18.82 41.10 -7.88
CA THR A 69 18.33 41.98 -8.95
C THR A 69 17.21 41.36 -9.77
N LEU A 70 15.98 41.49 -9.29
CA LEU A 70 14.78 41.14 -10.06
C LEU A 70 14.50 42.23 -11.12
N GLU A 71 15.55 42.82 -11.68
CA GLU A 71 15.47 43.75 -12.79
C GLU A 71 15.07 42.93 -14.02
N LEU A 72 13.82 43.12 -14.44
CA LEU A 72 13.24 42.44 -15.58
C LEU A 72 14.12 42.72 -16.81
N HIS A 73 14.59 41.67 -17.50
CA HIS A 73 15.46 41.77 -18.69
C HIS A 73 14.94 42.86 -19.66
N PRO A 74 15.80 43.70 -20.26
CA PRO A 74 15.40 44.88 -21.03
C PRO A 74 14.33 44.60 -22.10
N ASP A 75 14.42 43.45 -22.79
CA ASP A 75 13.42 43.01 -23.78
C ASP A 75 12.01 42.83 -23.20
N ARG A 76 11.88 42.40 -21.94
CA ARG A 76 10.58 42.28 -21.27
C ARG A 76 10.03 43.64 -20.83
N GLN A 77 10.89 44.61 -20.52
CA GLN A 77 10.45 45.98 -20.23
C GLN A 77 9.90 46.65 -21.49
N ALA A 78 10.50 46.40 -22.65
CA ALA A 78 10.01 46.90 -23.94
C ALA A 78 8.59 46.39 -24.26
N MET A 79 8.31 45.10 -24.05
CA MET A 79 6.97 44.53 -24.29
C MET A 79 5.88 45.07 -23.34
N LEU A 80 6.24 45.53 -22.14
CA LEU A 80 5.29 46.12 -21.18
C LEU A 80 5.04 47.61 -21.44
N ASN A 81 6.01 48.31 -22.03
CA ASN A 81 5.89 49.72 -22.38
C ASN A 81 5.16 49.95 -23.71
N GLU A 82 4.97 48.91 -24.52
CA GLU A 82 4.16 49.00 -25.74
C GLU A 82 2.66 49.14 -25.38
N PRO A 83 1.95 50.14 -25.93
CA PRO A 83 0.52 50.33 -25.68
C PRO A 83 -0.28 49.16 -26.25
N GLU A 84 -1.14 48.55 -25.43
CA GLU A 84 -1.93 47.39 -25.80
C GLU A 84 -2.85 47.74 -26.99
N PRO A 85 -2.77 47.04 -28.14
CA PRO A 85 -3.64 47.31 -29.27
C PRO A 85 -5.09 46.97 -28.89
N GLU A 86 -6.03 47.84 -29.26
CA GLU A 86 -7.46 47.64 -29.02
C GLU A 86 -7.91 46.26 -29.53
N ARG A 87 -8.33 45.41 -28.59
CA ARG A 87 -8.79 44.06 -28.91
C ARG A 87 -10.09 44.16 -29.70
N PRO A 88 -10.22 43.48 -30.85
CA PRO A 88 -11.47 43.48 -31.60
C PRO A 88 -12.60 42.89 -30.74
N PRO A 89 -13.86 43.33 -30.94
CA PRO A 89 -14.99 42.87 -30.16
C PRO A 89 -15.11 41.34 -30.27
N ARG A 90 -15.21 40.69 -29.11
CA ARG A 90 -15.37 39.24 -29.02
C ARG A 90 -16.66 38.85 -29.76
N PRO A 91 -16.62 37.87 -30.68
CA PRO A 91 -17.84 37.38 -31.30
C PRO A 91 -18.77 36.81 -30.22
N GLU A 92 -20.01 37.28 -30.20
CA GLU A 92 -21.06 36.75 -29.34
C GLU A 92 -21.22 35.26 -29.64
N ARG A 93 -21.05 34.43 -28.61
CA ARG A 93 -21.21 32.98 -28.72
C ARG A 93 -22.68 32.69 -28.96
N SER A 94 -23.05 32.42 -30.21
CA SER A 94 -24.36 31.84 -30.57
C SER A 94 -24.59 30.55 -29.77
N GLN A 95 -25.59 30.55 -28.88
CA GLN A 95 -25.80 29.45 -27.92
C GLN A 95 -26.53 28.23 -28.50
N ASP A 96 -27.09 28.26 -29.71
CA ASP A 96 -28.17 27.31 -30.05
C ASP A 96 -28.06 26.58 -31.41
N ARG A 97 -26.88 26.16 -31.88
CA ARG A 97 -26.78 25.43 -33.17
C ARG A 97 -26.15 24.04 -33.18
N ASP A 98 -25.76 23.46 -32.03
CA ASP A 98 -25.04 22.16 -32.01
C ASP A 98 -25.63 21.12 -31.05
N ALA A 99 -26.95 20.88 -31.09
CA ALA A 99 -27.57 19.79 -30.33
C ALA A 99 -27.50 18.43 -31.07
N GLN A 100 -27.49 18.41 -32.41
CA GLN A 100 -27.59 17.16 -33.19
C GLN A 100 -26.25 16.56 -33.63
N ASN A 101 -25.13 17.28 -33.48
CA ASN A 101 -23.79 16.81 -33.90
C ASN A 101 -22.84 16.52 -32.72
N ARG A 102 -23.39 16.31 -31.52
CA ARG A 102 -22.63 15.93 -30.32
C ARG A 102 -22.22 14.46 -30.42
N ARG A 103 -21.15 14.21 -31.18
CA ARG A 103 -20.39 12.94 -31.15
C ARG A 103 -20.32 12.46 -29.70
N GLY A 104 -20.94 11.31 -29.41
CA GLY A 104 -21.16 10.81 -28.05
C GLY A 104 -19.90 10.90 -27.21
N ARG A 105 -19.85 11.89 -26.30
CA ARG A 105 -18.68 12.14 -25.48
C ARG A 105 -18.52 10.96 -24.52
N ARG A 106 -17.46 10.18 -24.70
CA ARG A 106 -17.13 9.06 -23.81
C ARG A 106 -16.99 9.59 -22.38
N GLN A 107 -17.59 8.88 -21.42
CA GLN A 107 -17.45 9.20 -20.01
C GLN A 107 -15.98 9.05 -19.63
N LYS A 108 -15.44 10.08 -18.96
CA LYS A 108 -14.07 10.05 -18.49
C LYS A 108 -14.00 9.05 -17.32
N PRO A 109 -13.00 8.15 -17.28
CA PRO A 109 -12.81 7.27 -16.13
C PRO A 109 -12.64 8.12 -14.86
N SER A 110 -13.20 7.67 -13.75
CA SER A 110 -13.08 8.36 -12.47
C SER A 110 -11.61 8.44 -12.03
N ALA A 111 -11.26 9.47 -11.25
CA ALA A 111 -9.89 9.67 -10.75
C ALA A 111 -9.34 8.42 -10.04
N PHE A 112 -10.21 7.68 -9.35
CA PHE A 112 -9.87 6.50 -8.55
C PHE A 112 -10.07 5.17 -9.28
N ALA A 113 -10.39 5.17 -10.57
CA ALA A 113 -10.65 3.93 -11.31
C ALA A 113 -9.48 2.94 -11.24
N LYS A 114 -8.24 3.45 -11.29
CA LYS A 114 -7.02 2.64 -11.17
C LYS A 114 -6.83 2.10 -9.75
N GLU A 115 -7.09 2.91 -8.73
CA GLU A 115 -6.95 2.52 -7.33
C GLU A 115 -7.99 1.47 -6.92
N MET A 116 -9.24 1.61 -7.38
CA MET A 116 -10.28 0.61 -7.17
C MET A 116 -9.91 -0.73 -7.81
N ALA A 117 -9.38 -0.72 -9.05
CA ALA A 117 -8.94 -1.94 -9.71
C ALA A 117 -7.80 -2.64 -8.93
N ILE A 118 -6.83 -1.88 -8.40
CA ILE A 118 -5.76 -2.43 -7.57
C ILE A 118 -6.31 -2.97 -6.24
N ALA A 119 -7.26 -2.28 -5.61
CA ALA A 119 -7.89 -2.72 -4.38
C ALA A 119 -8.68 -4.03 -4.57
N GLU A 120 -9.41 -4.14 -5.68
CA GLU A 120 -10.14 -5.36 -6.04
C GLU A 120 -9.19 -6.54 -6.29
N GLN A 121 -8.08 -6.32 -7.01
CA GLN A 121 -7.07 -7.35 -7.23
C GLN A 121 -6.49 -7.86 -5.90
N ARG A 122 -6.15 -6.97 -4.97
CA ARG A 122 -5.64 -7.35 -3.65
C ARG A 122 -6.68 -8.12 -2.82
N ARG A 123 -7.95 -7.75 -2.90
CA ARG A 123 -9.05 -8.49 -2.24
C ARG A 123 -9.18 -9.89 -2.82
N GLN A 124 -9.18 -10.02 -4.15
CA GLN A 124 -9.28 -11.32 -4.82
C GLN A 124 -8.09 -12.23 -4.50
N GLU A 125 -6.87 -11.69 -4.49
CA GLU A 125 -5.67 -12.46 -4.12
C GLU A 125 -5.76 -12.97 -2.67
N THR A 126 -6.18 -12.10 -1.75
CA THR A 126 -6.36 -12.46 -0.34
C THR A 126 -7.44 -13.53 -0.18
N GLN A 127 -8.57 -13.40 -0.87
CA GLN A 127 -9.65 -14.38 -0.87
C GLN A 127 -9.19 -15.73 -1.40
N ARG A 128 -8.51 -15.77 -2.56
CA ARG A 128 -7.95 -17.02 -3.12
C ARG A 128 -7.00 -17.70 -2.14
N ARG A 129 -6.15 -16.92 -1.47
CA ARG A 129 -5.22 -17.45 -0.46
C ARG A 129 -5.95 -17.99 0.78
N GLN A 130 -7.06 -17.37 1.18
CA GLN A 130 -7.90 -17.86 2.27
C GLN A 130 -8.62 -19.15 1.87
N GLU A 131 -9.24 -19.19 0.69
CA GLU A 131 -9.93 -20.38 0.16
C GLU A 131 -8.98 -21.59 0.07
N GLU A 132 -7.75 -21.38 -0.37
CA GLU A 132 -6.75 -22.47 -0.44
C GLU A 132 -6.39 -22.98 0.96
N ARG A 133 -6.23 -22.09 1.94
CA ARG A 133 -5.97 -22.45 3.34
C ARG A 133 -7.16 -23.21 3.94
N ASP A 134 -8.37 -22.71 3.71
CA ASP A 134 -9.61 -23.30 4.20
C ASP A 134 -9.84 -24.68 3.58
N PHE A 135 -9.58 -24.83 2.27
CA PHE A 135 -9.65 -26.11 1.58
C PHE A 135 -8.66 -27.12 2.17
N LYS A 136 -7.40 -26.70 2.38
CA LYS A 136 -6.37 -27.54 3.03
C LYS A 136 -6.78 -27.93 4.45
N GLN A 137 -7.34 -26.99 5.22
CA GLN A 137 -7.80 -27.25 6.58
C GLN A 137 -8.99 -28.21 6.62
N LYS A 138 -10.00 -28.00 5.78
CA LYS A 138 -11.16 -28.91 5.65
C LYS A 138 -10.73 -30.31 5.24
N ASN A 139 -9.79 -30.43 4.29
CA ASN A 139 -9.25 -31.73 3.89
C ASN A 139 -8.49 -32.41 5.05
N ARG A 140 -7.67 -31.65 5.79
CA ARG A 140 -6.99 -32.16 6.99
C ARG A 140 -7.98 -32.61 8.06
N GLU A 141 -9.05 -31.86 8.30
CA GLU A 141 -10.07 -32.23 9.26
C GLU A 141 -10.86 -33.47 8.82
N ALA A 142 -11.28 -33.53 7.55
CA ALA A 142 -11.98 -34.67 6.98
C ALA A 142 -11.14 -35.95 7.09
N THR A 143 -9.84 -35.89 6.76
CA THR A 143 -8.92 -37.02 6.91
C THR A 143 -8.73 -37.42 8.38
N ALA A 144 -8.61 -36.46 9.30
CA ALA A 144 -8.51 -36.74 10.73
C ALA A 144 -9.78 -37.40 11.26
N ARG A 145 -10.96 -36.91 10.84
CA ARG A 145 -12.27 -37.46 11.23
C ARG A 145 -12.49 -38.86 10.66
N ALA A 146 -12.08 -39.09 9.42
CA ALA A 146 -12.16 -40.41 8.78
C ALA A 146 -11.29 -41.46 9.51
N ARG A 147 -10.12 -41.05 10.00
CA ARG A 147 -9.20 -41.90 10.78
C ARG A 147 -9.61 -42.14 12.23
N ARG A 148 -10.64 -41.45 12.74
CA ARG A 148 -11.09 -41.66 14.12
C ARG A 148 -11.60 -43.10 14.29
N PRO A 149 -11.10 -43.84 15.29
CA PRO A 149 -11.55 -45.20 15.55
C PRO A 149 -12.99 -45.21 16.07
N ASP A 150 -13.65 -46.35 15.90
CA ASP A 150 -15.00 -46.61 16.41
C ASP A 150 -15.02 -46.83 17.94
N GLN A 151 -16.20 -47.00 18.54
CA GLN A 151 -16.36 -47.34 19.96
C GLN A 151 -15.56 -48.60 20.35
N HIS A 152 -15.39 -49.55 19.41
CA HIS A 152 -14.58 -50.76 19.59
C HIS A 152 -13.10 -50.58 19.21
N GLY A 153 -12.63 -49.35 18.96
CA GLY A 153 -11.24 -49.05 18.58
C GLY A 153 -10.87 -49.41 17.12
N LYS A 154 -11.77 -50.07 16.39
CA LYS A 154 -11.54 -50.49 14.98
C LYS A 154 -11.70 -49.32 14.02
N ARG A 155 -10.85 -49.26 13.00
CA ARG A 155 -10.94 -48.26 11.92
C ARG A 155 -12.02 -48.66 10.94
N ARG A 156 -12.85 -47.70 10.52
CA ARG A 156 -13.95 -47.95 9.58
C ARG A 156 -13.52 -47.58 8.16
N LEU A 157 -13.14 -48.57 7.36
CA LEU A 157 -12.66 -48.38 5.98
C LEU A 157 -13.63 -47.56 5.11
N GLY A 158 -14.95 -47.72 5.31
CA GLY A 158 -15.95 -46.92 4.61
C GLY A 158 -15.84 -45.41 4.82
N ARG A 159 -15.37 -44.95 5.99
CA ARG A 159 -15.13 -43.52 6.27
C ARG A 159 -13.81 -43.04 5.67
N GLU A 160 -12.81 -43.91 5.59
CA GLU A 160 -11.49 -43.62 5.02
C GLU A 160 -11.47 -43.68 3.49
N SER A 161 -12.48 -44.30 2.86
CA SER A 161 -12.59 -44.45 1.40
C SER A 161 -12.38 -43.14 0.64
N GLN A 162 -13.09 -42.06 1.00
CA GLN A 162 -12.97 -40.75 0.36
C GLN A 162 -11.56 -40.13 0.51
N ALA A 163 -10.98 -40.23 1.71
CA ALA A 163 -9.62 -39.76 1.96
C ALA A 163 -8.56 -40.54 1.15
N LEU A 164 -8.81 -41.83 0.88
CA LEU A 164 -7.97 -42.66 0.02
C LEU A 164 -8.15 -42.29 -1.45
N LEU A 165 -9.37 -42.02 -1.90
CA LEU A 165 -9.65 -41.56 -3.27
C LEU A 165 -8.96 -40.22 -3.55
N ASP A 166 -9.09 -39.23 -2.66
CA ASP A 166 -8.41 -37.93 -2.77
C ASP A 166 -6.87 -38.05 -2.81
N ARG A 167 -6.33 -39.11 -2.19
CA ARG A 167 -4.89 -39.39 -2.21
C ARG A 167 -4.47 -40.01 -3.53
N VAL A 168 -5.23 -40.98 -4.04
CA VAL A 168 -4.98 -41.61 -5.35
C VAL A 168 -5.12 -40.57 -6.46
N GLN A 169 -6.16 -39.75 -6.44
CA GLN A 169 -6.36 -38.67 -7.43
C GLN A 169 -5.17 -37.70 -7.46
N ARG A 170 -4.58 -37.38 -6.30
CA ARG A 170 -3.35 -36.56 -6.23
C ARG A 170 -2.13 -37.23 -6.84
N VAL A 171 -1.93 -38.52 -6.57
CA VAL A 171 -0.78 -39.27 -7.10
C VAL A 171 -0.91 -39.46 -8.62
N VAL A 172 -2.11 -39.78 -9.10
CA VAL A 172 -2.39 -39.99 -10.54
C VAL A 172 -2.42 -38.66 -11.32
N GLY A 173 -2.85 -37.55 -10.71
CA GLY A 173 -2.81 -36.24 -11.35
C GLY A 173 -1.42 -35.58 -11.40
N GLN A 174 -0.42 -36.19 -10.75
CA GLN A 174 0.98 -35.73 -10.73
C GLN A 174 1.89 -36.52 -11.68
N SER A 175 1.38 -37.60 -12.28
CA SER A 175 2.03 -38.41 -13.34
C SER A 175 1.54 -37.99 -14.71
#